data_AF-A0A183GIY9-F1
#
_entry.id   AF-A0A183GIY9-F1
#
_cell.length_a   1.000
_cell.length_b   1.000
_cell.length_c   1.000
_cell.angle_alpha   90.00
_cell.angle_beta   90.00
_cell.angle_gamma   90.00
#
_symmetry.space_group_name_H-M   'P 1'
#
loop_
_entity.id
_entity.type
_entity.pdbx_description
1 polymer ?
#
loop_
_entity_poly.entity_id
_entity_poly.type
_entity_poly.pdbx_seq_one_letter_code
_entity_poly.pdbx_strand_id
1 'polypeptide(L)'
;MWSDAEDDLFDDFADSGPTAAGGDSVRDSGGTSLSQRNFSGKAMRAGELPTDTQRRDRVVVNYNTDHGEAVDPSNEFEKMLLREGIEVRCDENYKKYMYIGSTTSDALVTKLESNMRVQRYKDDLLDAFEKALEEFDNLSTYLEPTHSSCGIQESIFRVLIICRSSQAKAFDLLMGHLQQLQKEKQNSLNLSQLCIAQIRFINRIYHSRALFCSIFERDIEKWAPEIRNALISSIPEVLTDVSVQLEAVRELHSLLLRDVKTDPIGCKLAIISALSLLNCDAETSTKVNHILTLYRLLDVLL
;
A
#
# COMPACT_ATOMS: atom_id res chain seq x y z
N MET A 1 -8.93 -52.91 -40.70
CA MET A 1 -8.48 -53.55 -39.44
C MET A 1 -9.52 -53.22 -38.39
N TRP A 2 -10.02 -54.26 -37.73
CA TRP A 2 -11.02 -54.27 -36.65
C TRP A 2 -10.37 -53.63 -35.39
N SER A 3 -11.01 -53.13 -34.33
CA SER A 3 -12.26 -53.38 -33.56
C SER A 3 -12.46 -52.14 -32.64
N ASP A 4 -13.65 -51.65 -32.29
CA ASP A 4 -14.70 -52.17 -31.37
C ASP A 4 -14.33 -52.28 -29.87
N ALA A 5 -15.33 -51.95 -29.03
CA ALA A 5 -15.44 -51.94 -27.55
C ALA A 5 -15.09 -50.60 -26.85
N GLU A 6 -15.90 -50.02 -25.96
CA GLU A 6 -17.14 -50.43 -25.29
C GLU A 6 -17.82 -49.20 -24.64
N ASP A 7 -19.13 -49.33 -24.46
CA ASP A 7 -20.10 -48.40 -23.88
C ASP A 7 -20.05 -48.33 -22.33
N ASP A 8 -20.83 -47.39 -21.80
CA ASP A 8 -21.56 -47.43 -20.52
C ASP A 8 -20.80 -47.40 -19.19
N LEU A 9 -20.82 -46.23 -18.52
CA LEU A 9 -21.03 -46.20 -17.06
C LEU A 9 -21.57 -44.84 -16.56
N PHE A 10 -22.86 -44.86 -16.19
CA PHE A 10 -23.62 -43.93 -15.35
C PHE A 10 -24.38 -42.75 -15.99
N ASP A 11 -25.52 -43.10 -16.61
CA ASP A 11 -26.80 -42.45 -16.30
C ASP A 11 -27.45 -43.17 -15.11
N ASP A 12 -27.54 -42.52 -13.94
CA ASP A 12 -28.62 -42.71 -12.96
C ASP A 12 -28.37 -41.82 -11.74
N PHE A 13 -29.09 -40.70 -11.63
CA PHE A 13 -29.87 -40.35 -10.43
C PHE A 13 -30.64 -39.06 -10.74
N ALA A 14 -31.78 -39.23 -11.39
CA ALA A 14 -32.86 -38.27 -11.31
C ALA A 14 -33.56 -38.37 -9.96
N ASP A 15 -34.05 -37.22 -9.52
CA ASP A 15 -35.28 -37.02 -8.76
C ASP A 15 -35.29 -37.22 -7.23
N SER A 16 -35.33 -36.09 -6.53
CA SER A 16 -36.31 -35.87 -5.46
C SER A 16 -36.42 -34.37 -5.13
N GLY A 17 -37.36 -33.67 -5.76
CA GLY A 17 -38.24 -32.76 -5.00
C GLY A 17 -39.38 -33.57 -4.37
N PRO A 18 -40.37 -33.01 -3.62
CA PRO A 18 -40.68 -31.58 -3.46
C PRO A 18 -41.22 -31.15 -2.05
N THR A 19 -41.66 -29.87 -1.94
CA THR A 19 -42.73 -29.30 -1.05
C THR A 19 -42.50 -29.23 0.49
N ALA A 20 -43.05 -28.31 1.30
CA ALA A 20 -43.84 -27.08 1.18
C ALA A 20 -43.97 -26.39 2.58
N ALA A 21 -44.21 -25.07 2.57
CA ALA A 21 -45.11 -24.26 3.41
C ALA A 21 -45.17 -24.32 4.98
N GLY A 22 -45.31 -23.13 5.57
CA GLY A 22 -45.81 -22.83 6.94
C GLY A 22 -44.79 -21.98 7.73
N GLY A 23 -44.99 -20.72 8.11
CA GLY A 23 -46.21 -20.06 8.58
C GLY A 23 -46.37 -20.28 10.09
N ASP A 24 -45.82 -19.41 10.94
CA ASP A 24 -46.61 -18.76 11.99
C ASP A 24 -45.82 -17.75 12.87
N SER A 25 -46.59 -16.72 13.23
CA SER A 25 -46.33 -15.64 14.16
C SER A 25 -46.28 -16.08 15.62
N VAL A 26 -45.43 -15.41 16.43
CA VAL A 26 -45.78 -15.11 17.82
C VAL A 26 -45.40 -13.65 18.12
N ARG A 27 -46.46 -12.86 18.32
CA ARG A 27 -46.46 -11.60 19.05
C ARG A 27 -46.52 -11.89 20.55
N ASP A 28 -46.05 -10.89 21.29
CA ASP A 28 -46.64 -10.35 22.52
C ASP A 28 -45.97 -10.62 23.89
N SER A 29 -45.49 -9.49 24.43
CA SER A 29 -45.97 -8.84 25.66
C SER A 29 -45.32 -9.11 27.01
N GLY A 30 -44.99 -7.97 27.66
CA GLY A 30 -44.97 -7.76 29.11
C GLY A 30 -43.67 -8.17 29.80
N GLY A 31 -43.01 -7.37 30.63
CA GLY A 31 -43.38 -6.13 31.28
C GLY A 31 -42.37 -5.89 32.41
N THR A 32 -41.84 -4.67 32.46
CA THR A 32 -41.56 -3.86 33.68
C THR A 32 -41.30 -4.56 35.02
N SER A 33 -40.13 -4.32 35.61
CA SER A 33 -39.94 -3.57 36.88
C SER A 33 -38.45 -3.60 37.25
N LEU A 34 -37.67 -2.52 37.03
CA LEU A 34 -37.45 -1.43 37.98
C LEU A 34 -37.29 -1.89 39.45
N SER A 35 -36.06 -1.81 39.94
CA SER A 35 -35.75 -1.72 41.36
C SER A 35 -35.06 -0.39 41.62
N GLN A 36 -35.84 0.53 42.17
CA GLN A 36 -35.43 1.82 42.70
C GLN A 36 -34.56 1.62 43.95
N ARG A 37 -33.51 2.43 44.10
CA ARG A 37 -33.03 2.82 45.43
C ARG A 37 -32.94 4.34 45.53
N ASN A 38 -33.80 4.83 46.40
CA ASN A 38 -34.04 6.18 46.89
C ASN A 38 -32.78 7.06 47.06
N PHE A 39 -32.88 8.30 46.59
CA PHE A 39 -32.12 9.42 47.13
C PHE A 39 -33.11 10.45 47.70
N SER A 40 -33.02 10.67 49.01
CA SER A 40 -33.74 11.70 49.74
C SER A 40 -33.06 13.05 49.55
N GLY A 41 -33.86 14.09 49.29
CA GLY A 41 -33.38 15.45 49.13
C GLY A 41 -33.03 16.11 50.46
N LYS A 42 -31.99 16.97 50.42
CA LYS A 42 -31.86 18.14 51.29
C LYS A 42 -31.19 19.26 50.50
N ALA A 43 -31.90 20.38 50.41
CA ALA A 43 -31.47 21.63 49.78
C ALA A 43 -30.54 22.44 50.71
N MET A 44 -29.52 23.12 50.15
CA MET A 44 -28.91 24.39 50.60
C MET A 44 -28.07 24.96 49.42
N ARG A 45 -28.43 26.10 48.83
CA ARG A 45 -28.10 27.52 49.14
C ARG A 45 -26.71 27.96 48.64
N ALA A 46 -26.70 29.11 47.98
CA ALA A 46 -25.56 29.77 47.34
C ALA A 46 -24.52 30.29 48.34
N GLY A 47 -23.25 30.27 47.90
CA GLY A 47 -22.12 30.96 48.52
C GLY A 47 -21.19 30.04 49.30
N GLU A 48 -20.08 29.65 48.66
CA GLU A 48 -18.73 29.41 49.23
C GLU A 48 -17.96 28.40 48.35
N LEU A 49 -16.89 28.87 47.71
CA LEU A 49 -15.86 28.04 47.10
C LEU A 49 -15.08 27.31 48.20
N PRO A 50 -14.74 26.04 47.97
CA PRO A 50 -13.40 25.57 48.28
C PRO A 50 -12.68 25.25 46.98
N THR A 51 -11.57 25.96 46.77
CA THR A 51 -10.45 25.59 45.92
C THR A 51 -10.14 24.10 46.03
N ASP A 52 -10.46 23.34 45.00
CA ASP A 52 -9.93 21.99 44.82
C ASP A 52 -8.97 21.98 43.63
N THR A 53 -7.69 22.02 43.98
CA THR A 53 -6.54 21.98 43.10
C THR A 53 -6.45 20.62 42.42
N GLN A 54 -7.06 20.48 41.26
CA GLN A 54 -6.62 19.50 40.26
C GLN A 54 -6.29 20.23 38.96
N ARG A 55 -5.17 20.95 38.98
CA ARG A 55 -4.39 21.19 37.77
C ARG A 55 -4.00 19.82 37.23
N ARG A 56 -4.79 19.29 36.30
CA ARG A 56 -4.28 18.34 35.34
C ARG A 56 -3.20 19.10 34.58
N ASP A 57 -1.94 18.80 34.89
CA ASP A 57 -0.83 19.13 34.02
C ASP A 57 -1.16 18.56 32.64
N ARG A 58 -1.72 19.42 31.80
CA ARG A 58 -1.72 19.18 30.37
C ARG A 58 -0.25 19.21 30.02
N VAL A 59 0.31 18.04 29.75
CA VAL A 59 1.54 17.94 28.99
C VAL A 59 1.24 18.62 27.66
N VAL A 60 1.55 19.91 27.57
CA VAL A 60 1.65 20.61 26.31
C VAL A 60 2.92 20.07 25.71
N VAL A 61 2.77 19.03 24.88
CA VAL A 61 3.83 18.63 23.97
C VAL A 61 4.02 19.82 23.04
N ASN A 62 5.01 20.65 23.34
CA ASN A 62 5.43 21.72 22.45
C ASN A 62 6.12 21.00 21.29
N TYR A 63 5.37 20.67 20.24
CA TYR A 63 5.97 20.29 18.98
C TYR A 63 6.83 21.49 18.60
N ASN A 64 8.14 21.28 18.52
CA ASN A 64 9.05 22.30 18.03
C ASN A 64 8.52 22.68 16.64
N THR A 65 7.87 23.85 16.52
CA THR A 65 7.26 24.37 15.29
C THR A 65 8.32 24.93 14.35
N ASP A 66 9.52 24.35 14.39
CA ASP A 66 10.51 24.62 13.37
C ASP A 66 10.17 23.74 12.17
N HIS A 67 9.38 24.33 11.27
CA HIS A 67 9.08 23.75 9.97
C HIS A 67 10.16 24.10 8.96
N GLY A 68 11.40 24.33 9.39
CA GLY A 68 12.53 24.65 8.52
C GLY A 68 12.37 25.97 7.76
N GLU A 69 13.41 26.33 7.02
CA GLU A 69 13.39 27.51 6.15
C GLU A 69 12.97 27.12 4.74
N ALA A 70 12.12 27.95 4.11
CA ALA A 70 11.73 27.76 2.72
C ALA A 70 12.93 27.98 1.80
N VAL A 71 13.10 27.06 0.85
CA VAL A 71 14.18 27.09 -0.15
C VAL A 71 13.56 27.33 -1.52
N ASP A 72 14.28 28.10 -2.35
CA ASP A 72 13.87 28.31 -3.74
C ASP A 72 13.82 26.99 -4.51
N PRO A 73 12.78 26.77 -5.33
CA PRO A 73 12.70 25.61 -6.22
C PRO A 73 13.93 25.48 -7.11
N SER A 74 14.54 24.30 -7.08
CA SER A 74 15.74 23.97 -7.86
C SER A 74 15.43 23.51 -9.29
N ASN A 75 14.24 22.96 -9.52
CA ASN A 75 13.82 22.40 -10.80
C ASN A 75 12.37 22.80 -11.16
N GLU A 76 11.92 22.48 -12.38
CA GLU A 76 10.58 22.87 -12.85
C GLU A 76 9.46 22.17 -12.09
N PHE A 77 9.68 20.92 -11.64
CA PHE A 77 8.69 20.18 -10.86
C PHE A 77 8.41 20.90 -9.54
N GLU A 78 9.44 21.30 -8.81
CA GLU A 78 9.31 22.08 -7.57
C GLU A 78 8.65 23.44 -7.80
N LYS A 79 8.93 24.10 -8.93
CA LYS A 79 8.25 25.36 -9.28
C LYS A 79 6.75 25.16 -9.51
N MET A 80 6.37 24.05 -10.14
CA MET A 80 4.96 23.71 -10.32
C MET A 80 4.31 23.39 -8.98
N LEU A 81 4.97 22.61 -8.12
CA LEU A 81 4.49 22.31 -6.77
C LEU A 81 4.35 23.57 -5.90
N LEU A 82 5.25 24.54 -6.01
CA LEU A 82 5.17 25.81 -5.29
C LEU A 82 3.92 26.61 -5.66
N ARG A 83 3.50 26.58 -6.95
CA ARG A 83 2.22 27.20 -7.37
C ARG A 83 1.02 26.50 -6.73
N GLU A 84 1.18 25.24 -6.34
CA GLU A 84 0.18 24.49 -5.58
C GLU A 84 0.26 24.69 -4.06
N GLY A 85 1.17 25.54 -3.58
CA GLY A 85 1.39 25.81 -2.15
C GLY A 85 2.23 24.74 -1.45
N ILE A 86 3.03 23.99 -2.20
CA ILE A 86 3.94 22.97 -1.69
C ILE A 86 5.35 23.50 -1.81
N GLU A 87 6.04 23.57 -0.68
CA GLU A 87 7.36 24.19 -0.58
C GLU A 87 8.42 23.11 -0.37
N VAL A 88 9.63 23.37 -0.88
CA VAL A 88 10.82 22.67 -0.41
C VAL A 88 11.36 23.46 0.78
N ARG A 89 11.65 22.75 1.87
CA ARG A 89 12.21 23.36 3.08
C ARG A 89 13.47 22.65 3.51
N CYS A 90 14.32 23.37 4.25
CA CYS A 90 15.55 22.86 4.81
C CYS A 90 15.48 22.86 6.34
N ASP A 91 15.85 21.75 6.97
CA ASP A 91 16.00 21.70 8.43
C ASP A 91 17.38 22.24 8.89
N GLU A 92 17.59 22.27 10.21
CA GLU A 92 18.85 22.69 10.84
C GLU A 92 20.08 21.85 10.41
N ASN A 93 19.85 20.63 9.88
CA ASN A 93 20.90 19.72 9.39
C ASN A 93 21.15 19.87 7.89
N TYR A 94 20.59 20.91 7.25
CA TYR A 94 20.62 21.14 5.81
C TYR A 94 19.94 20.03 4.99
N LYS A 95 19.03 19.27 5.61
CA LYS A 95 18.25 18.24 4.93
C LYS A 95 17.01 18.87 4.29
N LYS A 96 16.85 18.65 2.99
CA LYS A 96 15.67 19.07 2.24
C LYS A 96 14.49 18.13 2.48
N TYR A 97 13.29 18.69 2.56
CA TYR A 97 12.04 17.95 2.61
C TYR A 97 10.87 18.76 2.01
N MET A 98 9.79 18.07 1.69
CA MET A 98 8.58 18.69 1.12
C MET A 98 7.62 19.12 2.24
N TYR A 99 7.13 20.35 2.19
CA TYR A 99 6.14 20.89 3.12
C TYR A 99 4.84 21.27 2.39
N ILE A 100 3.70 20.73 2.82
CA ILE A 100 2.39 20.89 2.16
C ILE A 100 1.44 21.85 2.90
N GLY A 101 1.99 22.69 3.78
CA GLY A 101 1.21 23.69 4.52
C GLY A 101 0.26 23.07 5.54
N SER A 102 -0.97 23.59 5.59
CA SER A 102 -2.05 23.09 6.44
C SER A 102 -2.91 22.01 5.75
N THR A 103 -2.45 21.50 4.61
CA THR A 103 -3.16 20.51 3.79
C THR A 103 -2.81 19.08 4.24
N THR A 104 -3.73 18.13 4.01
CA THR A 104 -3.47 16.69 4.17
C THR A 104 -3.12 16.04 2.84
N SER A 105 -2.49 14.87 2.88
CA SER A 105 -2.18 14.07 1.68
C SER A 105 -3.43 13.81 0.82
N ASP A 106 -4.56 13.46 1.43
CA ASP A 106 -5.82 13.21 0.72
C ASP A 106 -6.38 14.45 0.03
N ALA A 107 -6.29 15.61 0.69
CA ALA A 107 -6.72 16.87 0.11
C ALA A 107 -5.79 17.28 -1.05
N LEU A 108 -4.49 17.04 -0.91
CA LEU A 108 -3.51 17.26 -1.97
C LEU A 108 -3.75 16.35 -3.19
N VAL A 109 -4.01 15.05 -2.98
CA VAL A 109 -4.40 14.11 -4.05
C VAL A 109 -5.61 14.65 -4.81
N THR A 110 -6.64 15.11 -4.08
CA THR A 110 -7.86 15.65 -4.70
C THR A 110 -7.57 16.90 -5.54
N LYS A 111 -6.71 17.78 -5.05
CA LYS A 111 -6.30 19.01 -5.75
C LYS A 111 -5.52 18.70 -7.03
N LEU A 112 -4.49 17.85 -6.92
CA LEU A 112 -3.67 17.45 -8.06
C LEU A 112 -4.48 16.70 -9.12
N GLU A 113 -5.38 15.80 -8.70
CA GLU A 113 -6.27 15.09 -9.63
C GLU A 113 -7.20 16.06 -10.38
N SER A 114 -7.69 17.11 -9.70
CA SER A 114 -8.49 18.16 -10.35
C SER A 114 -7.67 18.93 -11.39
N ASN A 115 -6.44 19.31 -11.07
CA ASN A 115 -5.57 20.07 -11.98
C ASN A 115 -5.14 19.22 -13.19
N MET A 116 -4.83 17.94 -12.97
CA MET A 116 -4.46 16.98 -14.02
C MET A 116 -5.60 16.63 -14.98
N ARG A 117 -6.84 17.07 -14.73
CA ARG A 117 -7.91 17.05 -15.75
C ARG A 117 -7.57 17.92 -16.96
N VAL A 118 -6.74 18.94 -16.76
CA VAL A 118 -6.18 19.73 -17.86
C VAL A 118 -4.98 18.96 -18.42
N GLN A 119 -5.15 18.37 -19.60
CA GLN A 119 -4.17 17.48 -20.20
C GLN A 119 -2.76 18.10 -20.28
N ARG A 120 -2.66 19.37 -20.68
CA ARG A 120 -1.38 20.08 -20.72
C ARG A 120 -0.70 20.17 -19.35
N TYR A 121 -1.45 20.50 -18.30
CA TYR A 121 -0.91 20.57 -16.94
C TYR A 121 -0.39 19.20 -16.50
N LYS A 122 -1.15 18.13 -16.78
CA LYS A 122 -0.75 16.76 -16.46
C LYS A 122 0.56 16.38 -17.15
N ASP A 123 0.66 16.64 -18.45
CA ASP A 123 1.84 16.28 -19.24
C ASP A 123 3.06 17.10 -18.79
N ASP A 124 2.90 18.42 -18.63
CA ASP A 124 3.96 19.31 -18.13
C ASP A 124 4.46 18.88 -16.72
N LEU A 125 3.53 18.51 -15.81
CA LEU A 125 3.88 18.06 -14.45
C LEU A 125 4.64 16.74 -14.46
N LEU A 126 4.18 15.75 -15.24
CA LEU A 126 4.80 14.42 -15.30
C LEU A 126 6.17 14.46 -15.99
N ASP A 127 6.32 15.27 -17.04
CA ASP A 127 7.59 15.47 -17.72
C ASP A 127 8.59 16.20 -16.80
N ALA A 128 8.13 17.21 -16.05
CA ALA A 128 8.96 17.90 -15.07
C ALA A 128 9.38 16.95 -13.93
N PHE A 129 8.46 16.10 -13.46
CA PHE A 129 8.73 15.11 -12.43
C PHE A 129 9.77 14.10 -12.89
N GLU A 130 9.61 13.50 -14.08
CA GLU A 130 10.57 12.56 -14.66
C GLU A 130 11.98 13.17 -14.73
N LYS A 131 12.11 14.41 -15.22
CA LYS A 131 13.39 15.13 -15.26
C LYS A 131 13.97 15.40 -13.88
N ALA A 132 13.13 15.78 -12.91
CA ALA A 132 13.59 16.08 -11.56
C ALA A 132 14.18 14.85 -10.86
N LEU A 133 13.68 13.64 -11.19
CA LEU A 133 14.16 12.38 -10.64
C LEU A 133 15.51 11.90 -11.23
N GLU A 134 16.00 12.52 -12.32
CA GLU A 134 17.34 12.22 -12.85
C GLU A 134 18.45 12.55 -11.83
N GLU A 135 18.19 13.52 -10.94
CA GLU A 135 19.07 13.86 -9.83
C GLU A 135 18.76 12.99 -8.59
N PHE A 136 19.77 12.24 -8.15
CA PHE A 136 19.64 11.28 -7.05
C PHE A 136 19.13 11.89 -5.74
N ASP A 137 19.57 13.11 -5.40
CA ASP A 137 19.18 13.80 -4.16
C ASP A 137 17.69 14.18 -4.17
N ASN A 138 17.13 14.47 -5.34
CA ASN A 138 15.70 14.78 -5.49
C ASN A 138 14.85 13.53 -5.27
N LEU A 139 15.28 12.38 -5.79
CA LEU A 139 14.60 11.10 -5.54
C LEU A 139 14.47 10.83 -4.04
N SER A 140 15.57 10.98 -3.27
CA SER A 140 15.51 10.81 -1.81
C SER A 140 14.52 11.77 -1.17
N THR A 141 14.58 13.06 -1.53
CA THR A 141 13.69 14.10 -0.98
C THR A 141 12.22 13.82 -1.27
N TYR A 142 11.90 13.30 -2.46
CA TYR A 142 10.52 13.08 -2.88
C TYR A 142 9.91 11.77 -2.36
N LEU A 143 10.75 10.79 -1.99
CA LEU A 143 10.34 9.55 -1.36
C LEU A 143 10.10 9.68 0.15
N GLU A 144 10.70 10.71 0.77
CA GLU A 144 10.50 10.96 2.19
C GLU A 144 9.09 11.51 2.51
N PRO A 145 8.56 11.21 3.71
CA PRO A 145 7.28 11.73 4.16
C PRO A 145 7.23 13.26 4.07
N THR A 146 6.11 13.81 3.60
CA THR A 146 5.93 15.26 3.58
C THR A 146 5.57 15.78 4.98
N HIS A 147 5.89 17.04 5.23
CA HIS A 147 5.56 17.71 6.48
C HIS A 147 4.38 18.67 6.29
N SER A 148 3.56 18.80 7.32
CA SER A 148 2.42 19.71 7.32
C SER A 148 2.19 20.27 8.73
N SER A 149 1.37 21.32 8.85
CA SER A 149 0.93 21.83 10.15
C SER A 149 0.11 20.81 10.94
N CYS A 150 -0.45 19.78 10.28
CA CYS A 150 -1.15 18.67 10.93
C CYS A 150 -0.25 17.45 11.22
N GLY A 151 1.06 17.54 10.97
CA GLY A 151 2.04 16.48 11.23
C GLY A 151 2.65 15.87 9.97
N ILE A 152 3.21 14.67 10.11
CA ILE A 152 3.81 13.92 9.01
C ILE A 152 2.71 13.36 8.09
N GLN A 153 2.95 13.43 6.79
CA GLN A 153 2.03 13.11 5.71
C GLN A 153 2.71 12.14 4.72
N GLU A 154 1.95 11.62 3.75
CA GLU A 154 2.50 10.77 2.69
C GLU A 154 3.58 11.52 1.90
N SER A 155 4.53 10.81 1.30
CA SER A 155 5.53 11.42 0.43
C SER A 155 4.89 12.01 -0.83
N ILE A 156 5.56 12.98 -1.46
CA ILE A 156 5.04 13.56 -2.71
C ILE A 156 5.01 12.51 -3.83
N PHE A 157 5.97 11.58 -3.84
CA PHE A 157 5.98 10.47 -4.77
C PHE A 157 4.75 9.59 -4.60
N ARG A 158 4.41 9.22 -3.35
CA ARG A 158 3.24 8.39 -3.06
C ARG A 158 1.93 9.10 -3.35
N VAL A 159 1.85 10.41 -3.11
CA VAL A 159 0.71 11.25 -3.55
C VAL A 159 0.49 11.11 -5.06
N LEU A 160 1.54 11.16 -5.89
CA LEU A 160 1.44 10.95 -7.34
C LEU A 160 1.05 9.51 -7.71
N ILE A 161 1.46 8.50 -6.94
CA ILE A 161 1.03 7.11 -7.15
C ILE A 161 -0.44 6.92 -6.81
N ILE A 162 -0.97 7.63 -5.83
CA ILE A 162 -2.38 7.54 -5.41
C ILE A 162 -3.31 8.35 -6.34
N CYS A 163 -2.81 9.34 -7.07
CA CYS A 163 -3.58 10.07 -8.06
C CYS A 163 -3.88 9.21 -9.31
N ARG A 164 -5.15 9.12 -9.73
CA ARG A 164 -5.58 8.31 -10.88
C ARG A 164 -4.90 8.77 -12.18
N SER A 165 -4.72 10.07 -12.35
CA SER A 165 -4.18 10.66 -13.58
C SER A 165 -2.68 10.41 -13.77
N SER A 166 -1.93 10.19 -12.69
CA SER A 166 -0.46 10.00 -12.72
C SER A 166 -0.01 8.59 -12.32
N GLN A 167 -0.86 7.79 -11.69
CA GLN A 167 -0.48 6.51 -11.06
C GLN A 167 0.38 5.60 -11.94
N ALA A 168 -0.04 5.33 -13.18
CA ALA A 168 0.69 4.42 -14.06
C ALA A 168 2.11 4.94 -14.39
N LYS A 169 2.24 6.23 -14.73
CA LYS A 169 3.53 6.85 -15.08
C LYS A 169 4.43 6.97 -13.84
N ALA A 170 3.89 7.46 -12.71
CA ALA A 170 4.66 7.60 -11.47
C ALA A 170 5.17 6.23 -10.97
N PHE A 171 4.32 5.20 -11.01
CA PHE A 171 4.72 3.85 -10.66
C PHE A 171 5.82 3.31 -11.59
N ASP A 172 5.71 3.53 -12.89
CA ASP A 172 6.72 3.06 -13.84
C ASP A 172 8.07 3.76 -13.68
N LEU A 173 8.06 5.08 -13.42
CA LEU A 173 9.26 5.83 -13.06
C LEU A 173 9.93 5.24 -11.81
N LEU A 174 9.15 4.94 -10.77
CA LEU A 174 9.66 4.33 -9.55
C LEU A 174 10.32 2.97 -9.81
N MET A 175 9.68 2.13 -10.62
CA MET A 175 10.25 0.82 -11.01
C MET A 175 11.50 0.99 -11.87
N GLY A 176 11.57 2.03 -12.71
CA GLY A 176 12.76 2.45 -13.43
C GLY A 176 13.93 2.76 -12.51
N HIS A 177 13.71 3.59 -11.49
CA HIS A 177 14.73 3.90 -10.49
C HIS A 177 15.12 2.67 -9.67
N LEU A 178 14.17 1.82 -9.28
CA LEU A 178 14.48 0.58 -8.56
C LEU A 178 15.39 -0.35 -9.39
N GLN A 179 15.18 -0.42 -10.70
CA GLN A 179 16.03 -1.17 -11.64
C GLN A 179 17.43 -0.56 -11.83
N GLN A 180 17.56 0.76 -11.67
CA GLN A 180 18.86 1.44 -11.65
C GLN A 180 19.60 1.15 -10.35
N LEU A 181 18.92 1.35 -9.21
CA LEU A 181 19.48 1.20 -7.86
C LEU A 181 20.01 -0.21 -7.59
N GLN A 182 19.39 -1.25 -8.14
CA GLN A 182 19.88 -2.62 -7.98
C GLN A 182 21.23 -2.90 -8.66
N LYS A 183 21.65 -2.05 -9.62
CA LYS A 183 22.98 -2.15 -10.23
C LYS A 183 24.08 -1.50 -9.38
N GLU A 184 23.68 -0.66 -8.43
CA GLU A 184 24.60 0.07 -7.55
C GLU A 184 24.89 -0.75 -6.28
N LYS A 185 26.17 -0.86 -5.90
CA LYS A 185 26.61 -1.93 -5.00
C LYS A 185 26.59 -1.62 -3.50
N GLN A 186 26.55 -0.37 -3.02
CA GLN A 186 26.73 -0.12 -1.57
C GLN A 186 25.95 1.01 -0.88
N ASN A 187 25.30 1.96 -1.58
CA ASN A 187 24.50 3.02 -0.93
C ASN A 187 23.03 3.06 -1.36
N SER A 188 22.61 2.15 -2.24
CA SER A 188 21.27 2.17 -2.84
C SER A 188 20.24 1.33 -2.09
N LEU A 189 20.63 0.54 -1.08
CA LEU A 189 19.71 -0.39 -0.41
C LEU A 189 18.62 0.35 0.39
N ASN A 190 18.98 1.37 1.17
CA ASN A 190 18.02 2.19 1.91
C ASN A 190 17.05 2.89 0.95
N LEU A 191 17.56 3.44 -0.15
CA LEU A 191 16.73 4.13 -1.13
C LEU A 191 15.82 3.16 -1.89
N SER A 192 16.30 1.96 -2.22
CA SER A 192 15.51 0.90 -2.83
C SER A 192 14.38 0.45 -1.92
N GLN A 193 14.64 0.35 -0.61
CA GLN A 193 13.61 0.07 0.39
C GLN A 193 12.59 1.21 0.49
N LEU A 194 13.03 2.47 0.44
CA LEU A 194 12.11 3.62 0.37
C LEU A 194 11.24 3.58 -0.88
N CYS A 195 11.80 3.22 -2.04
CA CYS A 195 11.02 3.01 -3.27
C CYS A 195 9.96 1.92 -3.07
N ILE A 196 10.34 0.74 -2.59
CA ILE A 196 9.40 -0.36 -2.34
C ILE A 196 8.34 0.06 -1.32
N ALA A 197 8.69 0.83 -0.29
CA ALA A 197 7.73 1.31 0.70
C ALA A 197 6.63 2.20 0.07
N GLN A 198 6.94 2.96 -0.99
CA GLN A 198 5.93 3.80 -1.65
C GLN A 198 4.80 3.01 -2.29
N ILE A 199 5.04 1.76 -2.70
CA ILE A 199 4.06 0.94 -3.42
C ILE A 199 3.27 -0.02 -2.54
N ARG A 200 3.72 -0.21 -1.29
CA ARG A 200 3.04 -1.10 -0.34
C ARG A 200 1.73 -0.51 0.14
N PHE A 201 0.72 -1.36 0.30
CA PHE A 201 -0.59 -1.01 0.84
C PHE A 201 -1.22 0.23 0.18
N ILE A 202 -1.12 0.37 -1.14
CA ILE A 202 -1.81 1.46 -1.84
C ILE A 202 -3.31 1.19 -1.76
N ASN A 203 -4.04 2.11 -1.13
CA ASN A 203 -5.48 1.98 -0.91
C ASN A 203 -6.34 2.19 -2.18
N ARG A 204 -5.77 2.77 -3.24
CA ARG A 204 -6.49 3.11 -4.48
C ARG A 204 -5.68 2.70 -5.71
N ILE A 205 -6.02 1.56 -6.30
CA ILE A 205 -5.45 1.09 -7.56
C ILE A 205 -6.46 1.33 -8.69
N TYR A 206 -6.09 2.17 -9.66
CA TYR A 206 -6.90 2.51 -10.83
C TYR A 206 -6.41 1.82 -12.10
N HIS A 207 -5.10 1.56 -12.21
CA HIS A 207 -4.46 1.00 -13.40
C HIS A 207 -3.70 -0.29 -13.07
N SER A 208 -4.38 -1.27 -12.47
CA SER A 208 -3.81 -2.53 -12.00
C SER A 208 -2.97 -3.26 -13.07
N ARG A 209 -3.44 -3.29 -14.31
CA ARG A 209 -2.71 -3.90 -15.44
C ARG A 209 -1.39 -3.20 -15.76
N ALA A 210 -1.37 -1.87 -15.73
CA ALA A 210 -0.16 -1.11 -16.01
C ALA A 210 0.90 -1.34 -14.91
N LEU A 211 0.47 -1.40 -13.65
CA LEU A 211 1.33 -1.72 -12.51
C LEU A 211 1.92 -3.14 -12.63
N PHE A 212 1.07 -4.11 -12.99
CA PHE A 212 1.51 -5.49 -13.26
C PHE A 212 2.59 -5.54 -14.35
N CYS A 213 2.34 -4.92 -15.51
CA CYS A 213 3.30 -4.86 -16.61
C CYS A 213 4.62 -4.22 -16.16
N SER A 214 4.56 -3.10 -15.44
CA SER A 214 5.76 -2.40 -14.96
C SER A 214 6.61 -3.24 -14.00
N ILE A 215 6.02 -4.19 -13.26
CA ILE A 215 6.78 -5.15 -12.42
C ILE A 215 7.36 -6.29 -13.27
N PHE A 216 6.50 -7.01 -14.01
CA PHE A 216 6.85 -8.31 -14.60
C PHE A 216 7.50 -8.23 -15.99
N GLU A 217 7.43 -7.10 -16.68
CA GLU A 217 8.19 -6.89 -17.93
C GLU A 217 9.67 -6.61 -17.68
N ARG A 218 10.09 -6.53 -16.41
CA ARG A 218 11.48 -6.34 -16.00
C ARG A 218 12.13 -7.69 -15.66
N ASP A 219 13.42 -7.83 -15.96
CA ASP A 219 14.23 -9.01 -15.63
C ASP A 219 14.55 -9.09 -14.11
N ILE A 220 13.52 -9.13 -13.25
CA ILE A 220 13.66 -9.08 -11.79
C ILE A 220 14.47 -10.26 -11.24
N GLU A 221 14.54 -11.38 -11.96
CA GLU A 221 15.38 -12.53 -11.57
C GLU A 221 16.87 -12.20 -11.56
N LYS A 222 17.29 -11.21 -12.34
CA LYS A 222 18.70 -10.76 -12.44
C LYS A 222 19.05 -9.68 -11.42
N TRP A 223 18.08 -9.19 -10.65
CA TRP A 223 18.31 -8.10 -9.73
C TRP A 223 19.06 -8.55 -8.47
N ALA A 224 19.64 -7.58 -7.76
CA ALA A 224 20.22 -7.81 -6.44
C ALA A 224 19.22 -8.52 -5.51
N PRO A 225 19.62 -9.62 -4.82
CA PRO A 225 18.71 -10.45 -4.03
C PRO A 225 17.83 -9.67 -3.06
N GLU A 226 18.40 -8.70 -2.35
CA GLU A 226 17.72 -7.91 -1.32
C GLU A 226 16.55 -7.13 -1.90
N ILE A 227 16.77 -6.49 -3.06
CA ILE A 227 15.77 -5.67 -3.74
C ILE A 227 14.73 -6.57 -4.43
N ARG A 228 15.20 -7.61 -5.13
CA ARG A 228 14.35 -8.59 -5.82
C ARG A 228 13.37 -9.24 -4.84
N ASN A 229 13.89 -9.81 -3.76
CA ASN A 229 13.09 -10.58 -2.81
C ASN A 229 12.10 -9.66 -2.08
N ALA A 230 12.52 -8.43 -1.74
CA ALA A 230 11.64 -7.43 -1.15
C ALA A 230 10.51 -6.98 -2.10
N LEU A 231 10.82 -6.75 -3.38
CA LEU A 231 9.82 -6.41 -4.40
C LEU A 231 8.82 -7.55 -4.59
N ILE A 232 9.31 -8.78 -4.80
CA ILE A 232 8.46 -9.97 -4.97
C ILE A 232 7.51 -10.12 -3.77
N SER A 233 8.04 -10.00 -2.55
CA SER A 233 7.25 -10.12 -1.33
C SER A 233 6.19 -9.02 -1.17
N SER A 234 6.36 -7.87 -1.84
CA SER A 234 5.40 -6.76 -1.80
C SER A 234 4.26 -6.88 -2.82
N ILE A 235 4.39 -7.75 -3.84
CA ILE A 235 3.40 -7.91 -4.93
C ILE A 235 1.96 -8.08 -4.43
N PRO A 236 1.66 -8.90 -3.39
CA PRO A 236 0.29 -9.06 -2.90
C PRO A 236 -0.33 -7.75 -2.34
N GLU A 237 0.50 -6.82 -1.87
CA GLU A 237 0.07 -5.53 -1.32
C GLU A 237 -0.10 -4.46 -2.41
N VAL A 238 0.51 -4.67 -3.57
CA VAL A 238 0.48 -3.76 -4.73
C VAL A 238 -0.66 -4.14 -5.69
N LEU A 239 -0.77 -5.42 -6.01
CA LEU A 239 -1.73 -5.94 -6.98
C LEU A 239 -2.93 -6.52 -6.23
N THR A 240 -3.93 -5.69 -5.97
CA THR A 240 -5.13 -6.05 -5.21
C THR A 240 -6.31 -6.47 -6.09
N ASP A 241 -6.26 -6.22 -7.40
CA ASP A 241 -7.29 -6.63 -8.36
C ASP A 241 -7.24 -8.13 -8.64
N VAL A 242 -8.36 -8.83 -8.45
CA VAL A 242 -8.45 -10.30 -8.57
C VAL A 242 -8.00 -10.80 -9.94
N SER A 243 -8.37 -10.12 -11.03
CA SER A 243 -8.01 -10.57 -12.38
C SER A 243 -6.51 -10.50 -12.61
N VAL A 244 -5.88 -9.42 -12.15
CA VAL A 244 -4.43 -9.20 -12.24
C VAL A 244 -3.66 -10.11 -11.28
N GLN A 245 -4.22 -10.42 -10.10
CA GLN A 245 -3.61 -11.37 -9.17
C GLN A 245 -3.47 -12.77 -9.79
N LEU A 246 -4.46 -13.25 -10.54
CA LEU A 246 -4.37 -14.54 -11.24
C LEU A 246 -3.24 -14.57 -12.28
N GLU A 247 -3.00 -13.45 -12.96
CA GLU A 247 -1.86 -13.31 -13.88
C GLU A 247 -0.53 -13.26 -13.11
N ALA A 248 -0.47 -12.51 -12.01
CA ALA A 248 0.71 -12.45 -11.13
C ALA A 248 1.08 -13.82 -10.57
N VAL A 249 0.09 -14.64 -10.20
CA VAL A 249 0.30 -16.03 -9.77
C VAL A 249 0.99 -16.84 -10.88
N ARG A 250 0.54 -16.72 -12.14
CA ARG A 250 1.16 -17.43 -13.27
C ARG A 250 2.60 -16.99 -13.52
N GLU A 251 2.87 -15.70 -13.51
CA GLU A 251 4.24 -15.16 -13.68
C GLU A 251 5.16 -15.58 -12.53
N LEU A 252 4.68 -15.54 -11.29
CA LEU A 252 5.43 -16.00 -10.12
C LEU A 252 5.70 -17.52 -10.18
N HIS A 253 4.74 -18.32 -10.64
CA HIS A 253 4.97 -19.74 -10.91
C HIS A 253 6.02 -19.97 -12.00
N SER A 254 5.97 -19.20 -13.09
CA SER A 254 7.00 -19.26 -14.13
C SER A 254 8.37 -18.94 -13.53
N LEU A 255 8.47 -17.87 -12.74
CA LEU A 255 9.69 -17.42 -12.09
C LEU A 255 10.24 -18.46 -11.10
N LEU A 256 9.37 -19.17 -10.37
CA LEU A 256 9.76 -20.24 -9.44
C LEU A 256 10.54 -21.39 -10.11
N LEU A 257 10.21 -21.65 -11.38
CA LEU A 257 10.81 -22.70 -12.19
C LEU A 257 12.08 -22.24 -12.93
N ARG A 258 12.41 -20.95 -12.91
CA ARG A 258 13.60 -20.40 -13.57
C ARG A 258 14.86 -20.63 -12.72
N ASP A 259 15.99 -20.76 -13.39
CA ASP A 259 17.30 -20.85 -12.75
C ASP A 259 17.82 -19.47 -12.34
N VAL A 260 17.66 -19.14 -11.07
CA VAL A 260 18.16 -17.90 -10.46
C VAL A 260 19.60 -18.12 -9.96
N LYS A 261 20.56 -17.34 -10.49
CA LYS A 261 21.99 -17.50 -10.17
C LYS A 261 22.37 -17.03 -8.77
N THR A 262 21.78 -15.92 -8.33
CA THR A 262 22.12 -15.24 -7.07
C THR A 262 21.01 -15.44 -6.06
N ASP A 263 21.34 -16.04 -4.92
CA ASP A 263 20.37 -16.36 -3.85
C ASP A 263 19.09 -17.06 -4.38
N PRO A 264 19.21 -18.29 -4.93
CA PRO A 264 18.07 -19.03 -5.44
C PRO A 264 17.07 -19.41 -4.35
N ILE A 265 17.54 -19.67 -3.12
CA ILE A 265 16.69 -20.07 -2.00
C ILE A 265 15.84 -18.88 -1.53
N GLY A 266 16.45 -17.72 -1.28
CA GLY A 266 15.70 -16.53 -0.87
C GLY A 266 14.71 -16.05 -1.94
N CYS A 267 15.07 -16.19 -3.22
CA CYS A 267 14.13 -15.93 -4.31
C CYS A 267 12.90 -16.85 -4.24
N LYS A 268 13.12 -18.17 -4.12
CA LYS A 268 12.03 -19.15 -4.01
C LYS A 268 11.15 -18.88 -2.79
N LEU A 269 11.74 -18.58 -1.64
CA LEU A 269 10.99 -18.22 -0.43
C LEU A 269 10.14 -16.96 -0.61
N ALA A 270 10.69 -15.92 -1.24
CA ALA A 270 9.94 -14.70 -1.55
C ALA A 270 8.74 -14.99 -2.47
N ILE A 271 8.95 -15.81 -3.50
CA ILE A 271 7.88 -16.22 -4.43
C ILE A 271 6.79 -17.01 -3.71
N ILE A 272 7.16 -18.04 -2.93
CA ILE A 272 6.22 -18.88 -2.19
C ILE A 272 5.42 -18.03 -1.19
N SER A 273 6.09 -17.10 -0.49
CA SER A 273 5.45 -16.15 0.42
C SER A 273 4.42 -15.28 -0.32
N ALA A 274 4.79 -14.70 -1.46
CA ALA A 274 3.88 -13.90 -2.28
C ALA A 274 2.67 -14.72 -2.78
N LEU A 275 2.91 -15.93 -3.31
CA LEU A 275 1.86 -16.84 -3.77
C LEU A 275 0.88 -17.21 -2.65
N SER A 276 1.35 -17.37 -1.41
CA SER A 276 0.48 -17.71 -0.27
C SER A 276 -0.52 -16.61 0.10
N LEU A 277 -0.26 -15.36 -0.31
CA LEU A 277 -1.10 -14.19 -0.04
C LEU A 277 -1.98 -13.77 -1.23
N LEU A 278 -1.64 -14.21 -2.44
CA LEU A 278 -2.42 -13.95 -3.65
C LEU A 278 -3.60 -14.90 -3.75
N ASN A 279 -4.70 -14.44 -4.37
CA ASN A 279 -5.82 -15.31 -4.69
C ASN A 279 -5.38 -16.38 -5.70
N CYS A 280 -5.16 -17.60 -5.20
CA CYS A 280 -4.85 -18.79 -5.99
C CYS A 280 -6.06 -19.72 -6.02
N ASP A 281 -6.14 -20.58 -7.03
CA ASP A 281 -7.07 -21.72 -6.99
C ASP A 281 -6.71 -22.70 -5.86
N ALA A 282 -7.67 -23.51 -5.42
CA ALA A 282 -7.53 -24.37 -4.25
C ALA A 282 -6.40 -25.41 -4.39
N GLU A 283 -6.16 -25.91 -5.60
CA GLU A 283 -5.11 -26.90 -5.86
C GLU A 283 -3.73 -26.26 -5.76
N THR A 284 -3.55 -25.10 -6.38
CA THR A 284 -2.32 -24.31 -6.32
C THR A 284 -2.02 -23.86 -4.89
N SER A 285 -3.02 -23.37 -4.15
CA SER A 285 -2.87 -22.97 -2.75
C SER A 285 -2.41 -24.13 -1.87
N THR A 286 -2.98 -25.33 -2.06
CA THR A 286 -2.59 -26.53 -1.30
C THR A 286 -1.14 -26.92 -1.56
N LYS A 287 -0.71 -26.90 -2.83
CA LYS A 287 0.68 -27.19 -3.21
C LYS A 287 1.66 -26.16 -2.64
N VAL A 288 1.35 -24.87 -2.75
CA VAL A 288 2.17 -23.77 -2.22
C VAL A 288 2.31 -23.89 -0.69
N ASN A 289 1.23 -24.16 0.02
CA ASN A 289 1.25 -24.33 1.48
C ASN A 289 2.05 -25.56 1.92
N HIS A 290 1.96 -26.66 1.16
CA HIS A 290 2.76 -27.85 1.44
C HIS A 290 4.26 -27.58 1.25
N ILE A 291 4.63 -26.91 0.15
CA ILE A 291 6.01 -26.52 -0.14
C ILE A 291 6.52 -25.55 0.96
N LEU A 292 5.76 -24.51 1.31
CA LEU A 292 6.11 -23.56 2.37
C LEU A 292 6.37 -24.27 3.70
N THR A 293 5.54 -25.26 4.04
CA THR A 293 5.69 -26.04 5.28
C THR A 293 6.96 -26.87 5.26
N LEU A 294 7.28 -27.54 4.14
CA LEU A 294 8.52 -28.29 3.98
C LEU A 294 9.76 -27.39 4.08
N TYR A 295 9.75 -26.22 3.43
CA TYR A 295 10.85 -25.27 3.52
C TYR A 295 11.05 -24.71 4.93
N ARG A 296 9.95 -24.38 5.64
CA ARG A 296 10.03 -23.94 7.05
C ARG A 296 10.58 -25.02 7.98
N LEU A 297 10.26 -26.28 7.72
CA LEU A 297 10.81 -27.41 8.49
C LEU A 297 12.30 -27.62 8.21
N LEU A 298 12.75 -27.39 6.98
CA LEU A 298 14.17 -27.45 6.60
C LEU A 298 14.98 -26.31 7.23
N ASP A 299 14.44 -25.09 7.30
CA ASP A 299 15.10 -23.95 7.98
C ASP A 299 15.20 -24.13 9.51
N VAL A 300 14.32 -24.92 10.13
CA VAL A 300 14.39 -25.25 11.57
C VAL A 300 15.43 -26.36 11.85
N LEU A 301 15.84 -27.10 10.82
CA LEU A 301 16.79 -28.22 10.93
C LEU A 301 18.24 -27.83 10.56
N LEU A 302 18.47 -26.64 10.03
CA LEU A 302 19.78 -26.05 9.73
C LEU A 302 20.19 -25.05 10.82
#